data_AF-A0A5J4SYD4-F1
#
_entry.id   AF-A0A5J4SYD4-F1
#
_cell.length_a   1.000
_cell.length_b   1.000
_cell.length_c   1.000
_cell.angle_alpha   90.00
_cell.angle_beta   90.00
_cell.angle_gamma   90.00
#
_symmetry.space_group_name_H-M   'P 1'
#
loop_
_entity.id
_entity.type
_entity.pdbx_description
1 polymer ?
#
loop_
_entity_poly.entity_id
_entity_poly.type
_entity_poly.pdbx_seq_one_letter_code
_entity_poly.pdbx_strand_id
1 'polypeptide(L)' 'MKRPLSKPQIVCITLLWMALCYLILTGVERIDGPVIVSLAISAAFVFIPIYKSLKKNK' A
#
# COMPACT_ATOMS: atom_id res chain seq x y z
N MET A 1 21.55 12.39 -2.86
CA MET A 1 20.33 13.19 -3.11
C MET A 1 19.13 12.51 -2.45
N LYS A 2 18.66 12.97 -1.27
CA LYS A 2 17.39 12.49 -0.68
C LYS A 2 16.25 13.31 -1.28
N ARG A 3 15.72 12.89 -2.43
CA ARG A 3 14.54 13.51 -3.04
C ARG A 3 13.36 13.29 -2.09
N PRO A 4 12.70 14.35 -1.58
CA PRO A 4 11.51 14.18 -0.76
C PRO A 4 10.44 13.50 -1.61
N LEU A 5 9.96 12.33 -1.17
CA LEU A 5 8.82 11.67 -1.81
C LEU A 5 7.65 12.67 -1.81
N SER A 6 7.22 13.07 -3.00
CA SER A 6 6.17 14.08 -3.15
C SER A 6 4.84 13.47 -2.68
N LYS A 7 3.99 14.25 -2.01
CA LYS A 7 2.64 13.83 -1.56
C LYS A 7 1.86 12.99 -2.60
N PRO A 8 1.82 13.34 -3.90
CA PRO A 8 1.14 12.53 -4.93
C PRO A 8 1.78 11.15 -5.15
N GLN A 9 3.07 10.99 -4.90
CA GLN A 9 3.78 9.72 -5.12
C GLN A 9 3.33 8.66 -4.12
N ILE A 10 3.09 9.05 -2.86
CA ILE A 10 2.53 8.17 -1.83
C ILE A 10 1.11 7.76 -2.21
N VAL A 11 0.29 8.71 -2.66
CA VAL A 11 -1.09 8.44 -3.11
C VAL A 11 -1.09 7.49 -4.31
N CYS A 12 -0.23 7.72 -5.32
CA CYS A 12 -0.07 6.82 -6.46
C CYS A 12 0.33 5.40 -6.04
N ILE A 13 1.30 5.24 -5.12
CA ILE A 13 1.71 3.92 -4.61
C ILE A 13 0.54 3.22 -3.90
N THR A 14 -0.27 3.96 -3.15
CA THR A 14 -1.42 3.40 -2.42
C THR A 14 -2.53 2.94 -3.36
N LEU A 15 -2.80 3.71 -4.42
CA LEU A 15 -3.73 3.34 -5.48
C LEU A 15 -3.24 2.10 -6.25
N LEU A 16 -1.96 2.06 -6.63
CA LEU A 16 -1.36 0.89 -7.27
C LEU A 16 -1.44 -0.34 -6.36
N TRP A 17 -1.21 -0.18 -5.07
CA TRP A 17 -1.29 -1.26 -4.10
C TRP A 17 -2.70 -1.85 -4.00
N MET A 18 -3.74 -1.00 -3.96
CA MET A 18 -5.14 -1.46 -4.00
C MET A 18 -5.48 -2.21 -5.29
N ALA A 19 -5.03 -1.70 -6.44
CA ALA A 19 -5.22 -2.38 -7.72
C ALA A 19 -4.53 -3.75 -7.76
N LEU A 20 -3.31 -3.84 -7.20
CA LEU A 20 -2.59 -5.10 -7.11
C LEU A 20 -3.27 -6.09 -6.15
N CYS A 21 -3.76 -5.62 -4.99
CA CYS A 21 -4.52 -6.45 -4.06
C CYS A 21 -5.80 -6.99 -4.70
N TYR A 22 -6.50 -6.17 -5.49
CA TYR A 22 -7.69 -6.60 -6.24
C TYR A 22 -7.36 -7.68 -7.27
N LEU A 23 -6.25 -7.52 -8.00
CA LEU A 23 -5.78 -8.49 -8.99
C LEU A 23 -5.36 -9.82 -8.34
N ILE A 24 -4.72 -9.75 -7.17
CA ILE A 24 -4.43 -10.95 -6.36
C ILE A 24 -5.75 -11.59 -5.93
N LEU A 25 -6.67 -10.83 -5.28
CA LEU A 25 -7.94 -11.36 -4.78
C LEU A 25 -8.80 -12.00 -5.87
N THR A 26 -8.82 -11.44 -7.08
CA THR A 26 -9.58 -12.00 -8.20
C THR A 26 -8.89 -13.20 -8.85
N GLY A 27 -7.58 -13.36 -8.65
CA GLY A 27 -6.77 -14.42 -9.25
C GLY A 27 -6.57 -15.65 -8.35
N VAL A 28 -6.70 -15.51 -7.03
CA VAL A 28 -6.59 -16.66 -6.10
C VAL A 28 -7.98 -17.22 -5.78
N GLU A 29 -8.34 -18.35 -6.39
CA GLU A 29 -9.58 -19.10 -6.10
C GLU A 29 -9.54 -19.79 -4.72
N ARG A 30 -8.34 -19.92 -4.14
CA ARG A 30 -8.12 -20.35 -2.76
C ARG A 30 -7.39 -19.25 -2.03
N ILE A 31 -7.99 -18.73 -0.97
CA ILE A 31 -7.33 -17.80 -0.06
C ILE A 31 -6.19 -18.57 0.64
N ASP A 32 -4.99 -18.45 0.11
CA ASP A 32 -3.78 -18.97 0.74
C ASP A 32 -3.42 -18.07 1.93
N GLY A 33 -3.43 -18.62 3.15
CA GLY A 33 -3.05 -17.88 4.36
C GLY A 33 -1.75 -17.06 4.25
N PRO A 34 -0.69 -17.56 3.59
CA PRO A 34 0.54 -16.80 3.35
C PRO A 34 0.35 -15.53 2.50
N VAL A 35 -0.58 -15.54 1.54
CA VAL A 35 -0.86 -14.40 0.65
C VAL A 35 -1.49 -13.27 1.45
N ILE A 36 -2.44 -13.59 2.33
CA ILE A 36 -3.08 -12.60 3.22
C ILE A 36 -2.07 -11.95 4.16
N VAL A 37 -1.18 -12.74 4.77
CA VAL A 37 -0.14 -12.20 5.67
C VAL A 37 0.81 -11.27 4.89
N SER A 38 1.19 -11.66 3.68
CA SER A 38 2.04 -10.84 2.80
C SER A 38 1.37 -9.52 2.40
N LEU A 39 0.06 -9.56 2.08
CA LEU A 39 -0.72 -8.36 1.82
C LEU A 39 -0.82 -7.46 3.06
N ALA A 40 -1.06 -8.02 4.24
CA ALA A 40 -1.18 -7.25 5.48
C ALA A 40 0.13 -6.51 5.84
N ILE A 41 1.27 -7.17 5.69
CA ILE A 41 2.60 -6.55 5.90
C ILE A 41 2.83 -5.43 4.87
N SER A 42 2.49 -5.69 3.60
CA SER A 42 2.59 -4.70 2.52
C SER A 42 1.68 -3.47 2.80
N ALA A 43 0.46 -3.70 3.29
CA ALA A 43 -0.47 -2.65 3.68
C ALA A 43 0.14 -1.74 4.76
N ALA A 44 0.70 -2.33 5.82
CA ALA A 44 1.32 -1.59 6.92
C ALA A 44 2.47 -0.70 6.41
N PHE A 45 3.28 -1.21 5.48
CA PHE A 45 4.40 -0.47 4.90
C PHE A 45 3.93 0.74 4.08
N VAL A 46 2.87 0.59 3.29
CA VAL A 46 2.25 1.67 2.50
C VAL A 46 1.50 2.66 3.39
N PHE A 47 0.97 2.24 4.54
CA PHE A 47 0.23 3.11 5.46
C PHE A 47 1.12 4.07 6.27
N ILE A 48 2.36 3.69 6.59
CA ILE A 48 3.32 4.56 7.30
C ILE A 48 3.51 5.94 6.63
N PRO A 49 3.83 6.04 5.32
CA PRO A 49 3.96 7.33 4.65
C PRO A 49 2.64 8.09 4.53
N ILE A 50 1.49 7.40 4.44
CA ILE A 50 0.16 7.99 4.46
C ILE A 50 -0.11 8.69 5.79
N TYR A 51 0.09 8.00 6.92
CA TYR A 51 -0.05 8.59 8.27
C TYR A 51 0.86 9.81 8.44
N LYS A 52 2.10 9.74 7.96
CA LYS A 52 3.05 10.85 8.02
C LYS A 52 2.59 12.05 7.18
N SER A 53 1.95 11.81 6.03
CA SER A 53 1.39 12.84 5.16
C SER A 53 0.14 13.50 5.76
N LEU A 54 -0.74 12.70 6.37
CA LEU A 54 -1.94 13.17 7.10
C LEU A 54 -1.55 14.05 8.29
N LYS A 55 -0.60 13.60 9.12
CA LYS A 55 -0.13 14.35 10.29
C LYS A 55 0.51 15.70 9.92
N LYS A 56 1.06 15.85 8.72
CA LYS A 56 1.71 17.09 8.27
C LYS A 56 0.74 18.15 7.74
N ASN A 57 -0.52 17.79 7.45
CA ASN A 57 -1.56 18.74 7.04
C ASN A 57 -2.51 19.14 8.19
N LYS A 58 -2.24 18.70 9.41
CA LYS A 58 -2.93 19.10 10.63
C LYS A 58 -1.97 19.93 11.48
#